data_AF-A0A960VX81-F1
#
_entry.id   AF-A0A960VX81-F1
#
_cell.length_a   1.000
_cell.length_b   1.000
_cell.length_c   1.000
_cell.angle_alpha   90.00
_cell.angle_beta   90.00
_cell.angle_gamma   90.00
#
_symmetry.space_group_name_H-M   'P 1'
#
loop_
_entity.id
_entity.type
_entity.pdbx_description
1 polymer ?
#
loop_
_entity_poly.entity_id
_entity_poly.type
_entity_poly.pdbx_seq_one_letter_code
_entity_poly.pdbx_strand_id
1 'polypeptide(L)'
;MGTNDIRWKQRFQNFEMAFGRLKEAVELPDLNELERNGLIQRFELTLDLSWKVLKDLLEEKGFSFKPSPKDTLRLAQESGYIDYAQELIDGLDMRNILSHDYSGKKFLDSEKKI
;
A
#
# COMPACT_ATOMS: atom_id res chain seq x y z
N MET A 1 -25.13 0.13 20.68
CA MET A 1 -25.41 -0.87 19.63
C MET A 1 -24.16 -0.94 18.77
N GLY A 2 -23.32 -1.96 18.99
CA GLY A 2 -21.99 -2.04 18.40
C GLY A 2 -22.09 -2.32 16.91
N THR A 3 -21.61 -1.39 16.09
CA THR A 3 -21.33 -1.67 14.68
C THR A 3 -20.31 -2.80 14.66
N ASN A 4 -20.73 -4.00 14.26
CA ASN A 4 -19.89 -5.19 14.16
C ASN A 4 -18.46 -4.85 13.75
N ASP A 5 -17.49 -5.20 14.60
CA ASP A 5 -16.04 -5.04 14.42
C ASP A 5 -15.55 -5.88 13.23
N ILE A 6 -15.98 -5.51 12.02
CA ILE A 6 -15.57 -6.20 10.80
C ILE A 6 -14.15 -5.74 10.49
N ARG A 7 -13.21 -6.66 10.63
CA ARG A 7 -11.77 -6.42 10.54
C ARG A 7 -11.36 -5.62 9.29
N TRP A 8 -11.92 -5.95 8.13
CA TRP A 8 -11.60 -5.24 6.89
C TRP A 8 -12.04 -3.78 6.94
N LYS A 9 -13.15 -3.45 7.60
CA LYS A 9 -13.64 -2.06 7.75
C LYS A 9 -12.74 -1.24 8.66
N GLN A 10 -12.35 -1.80 9.81
CA GLN A 10 -11.39 -1.14 10.71
C GLN A 10 -10.04 -0.91 10.01
N ARG A 11 -9.56 -1.91 9.27
CA ARG A 11 -8.32 -1.77 8.51
C ARG A 11 -8.46 -0.77 7.36
N PHE A 12 -9.61 -0.72 6.72
CA PHE A 12 -9.88 0.25 5.65
C PHE A 12 -9.82 1.69 6.18
N GLN A 13 -10.38 1.96 7.36
CA GLN A 13 -10.23 3.26 8.02
C GLN A 13 -8.75 3.63 8.27
N ASN A 14 -7.95 2.66 8.71
CA ASN A 14 -6.50 2.87 8.87
C ASN A 14 -5.79 3.12 7.54
N PHE A 15 -6.20 2.41 6.48
CA PHE A 15 -5.70 2.64 5.13
C PHE A 15 -6.05 4.05 4.63
N GLU A 16 -7.29 4.50 4.79
CA GLU A 16 -7.71 5.85 4.39
C GLU A 16 -6.89 6.94 5.09
N MET A 17 -6.65 6.80 6.41
CA MET A 17 -5.79 7.71 7.16
C MET A 17 -4.33 7.69 6.67
N ALA A 18 -3.78 6.51 6.40
CA ALA A 18 -2.41 6.37 5.90
C ALA A 18 -2.27 6.96 4.49
N PHE A 19 -3.23 6.66 3.61
CA PHE A 19 -3.27 7.16 2.25
C PHE A 19 -3.43 8.69 2.20
N GLY A 20 -4.30 9.27 3.03
CA GLY A 20 -4.44 10.72 3.15
C GLY A 20 -3.12 11.40 3.53
N ARG A 21 -2.42 10.84 4.52
CA ARG A 21 -1.10 11.35 4.94
C ARG A 21 -0.01 11.15 3.88
N LEU A 22 -0.05 10.07 3.11
CA LEU A 22 0.85 9.86 1.98
C LEU A 22 0.58 10.93 0.91
N LYS A 23 -0.69 11.18 0.59
CA LYS A 23 -1.10 12.20 -0.37
C LYS A 23 -0.62 13.60 0.05
N GLU A 24 -0.74 13.95 1.33
CA GLU A 24 -0.18 15.21 1.84
C GLU A 24 1.34 15.27 1.70
N ALA A 25 2.04 14.15 1.97
CA ALA A 25 3.49 14.11 1.95
C ALA A 25 4.09 14.18 0.53
N VAL A 26 3.40 13.65 -0.49
CA VAL A 26 3.89 13.73 -1.89
C VAL A 26 3.79 15.14 -2.50
N GLU A 27 2.94 16.00 -1.94
CA GLU A 27 2.76 17.39 -2.39
C GLU A 27 3.79 18.35 -1.77
N LEU A 28 4.63 17.88 -0.83
CA LEU A 28 5.62 18.71 -0.17
C LEU A 28 6.84 18.95 -1.09
N PRO A 29 7.19 20.21 -1.41
CA PRO A 29 8.37 20.53 -2.18
C PRO A 29 9.65 20.41 -1.35
N ASP A 30 10.79 20.20 -2.02
CA ASP A 30 12.13 20.32 -1.44
C ASP A 30 12.39 19.51 -0.15
N LEU A 31 11.96 18.25 -0.13
CA LEU A 31 12.12 17.35 1.01
C LEU A 31 13.59 17.17 1.41
N ASN A 32 13.89 17.41 2.69
CA ASN A 32 15.16 17.01 3.28
C ASN A 32 15.24 15.48 3.44
N GLU A 33 16.41 14.96 3.81
CA GLU A 33 16.65 13.51 3.92
C GLU A 33 15.68 12.82 4.89
N LEU A 34 15.42 13.41 6.06
CA LEU A 34 14.50 12.85 7.05
C LEU A 34 13.06 12.81 6.51
N GLU A 35 12.63 13.88 5.83
CA GLU A 35 11.30 13.95 5.25
C GLU A 35 11.13 12.98 4.08
N ARG A 36 12.17 12.79 3.26
CA ARG A 36 12.19 11.78 2.19
C ARG A 36 12.07 10.36 2.75
N ASN A 37 12.79 10.05 3.84
CA ASN A 37 12.66 8.79 4.55
C ASN A 37 11.25 8.61 5.13
N GLY A 38 10.66 9.68 5.67
CA GLY A 38 9.28 9.69 6.14
C GLY A 38 8.27 9.43 5.01
N LEU A 39 8.47 10.01 3.83
CA LEU A 39 7.65 9.77 2.65
C LEU A 39 7.71 8.30 2.22
N ILE A 40 8.93 7.73 2.14
CA ILE A 40 9.12 6.31 1.83
C ILE A 40 8.35 5.46 2.83
N GLN A 41 8.54 5.69 4.14
CA GLN A 41 7.85 4.90 5.17
C GLN A 41 6.31 5.00 5.08
N ARG A 42 5.76 6.18 4.73
CA ARG A 42 4.32 6.34 4.49
C ARG A 42 3.86 5.55 3.27
N PHE A 43 4.65 5.53 2.19
CA PHE A 43 4.37 4.74 1.00
C PHE A 43 4.35 3.24 1.32
N GLU A 44 5.37 2.73 2.03
CA GLU A 44 5.46 1.32 2.41
C GLU A 44 4.29 0.88 3.30
N LEU A 45 3.92 1.70 4.29
CA LEU A 45 2.79 1.45 5.18
C LEU A 45 1.47 1.41 4.40
N THR A 46 1.29 2.35 3.47
CA THR A 46 0.05 2.45 2.68
C THR A 46 -0.12 1.23 1.77
N LEU A 47 0.95 0.78 1.12
CA LEU A 47 0.94 -0.47 0.35
C LEU A 47 0.65 -1.69 1.23
N ASP A 48 1.29 -1.79 2.39
CA ASP A 48 1.05 -2.89 3.33
C ASP A 48 -0.41 -2.94 3.82
N LEU A 49 -1.01 -1.79 4.09
CA LEU A 49 -2.42 -1.72 4.46
C LEU A 49 -3.34 -2.08 3.28
N SER A 50 -3.03 -1.64 2.06
CA SER A 50 -3.87 -1.88 0.87
C SER A 50 -4.13 -3.38 0.64
N TRP A 51 -3.08 -4.21 0.58
CA TRP A 51 -3.25 -5.63 0.33
C TRP A 51 -3.90 -6.34 1.54
N LYS A 52 -3.64 -5.88 2.77
CA LYS A 52 -4.27 -6.46 3.97
C LYS A 52 -5.76 -6.14 4.07
N VAL A 53 -6.20 -4.98 3.59
CA VAL A 53 -7.64 -4.64 3.50
C VAL A 53 -8.32 -5.60 2.55
N LEU A 54 -7.75 -5.77 1.36
CA LEU A 54 -8.30 -6.65 0.33
C LEU A 54 -8.28 -8.11 0.77
N LYS A 55 -7.24 -8.53 1.49
CA LYS A 55 -7.19 -9.84 2.13
C LYS A 55 -8.37 -10.05 3.07
N ASP A 56 -8.53 -9.15 4.06
CA ASP A 56 -9.59 -9.28 5.07
C ASP A 56 -10.98 -9.17 4.42
N LEU A 57 -11.13 -8.40 3.33
CA LEU A 57 -12.36 -8.31 2.54
C LEU A 57 -12.67 -9.63 1.82
N LEU A 58 -11.69 -10.22 1.12
CA LEU A 58 -11.86 -11.49 0.41
C LEU A 58 -12.17 -12.62 1.39
N GLU A 59 -11.51 -12.69 2.55
CA GLU A 59 -11.82 -13.66 3.61
C GLU A 59 -13.26 -13.46 4.12
N GLU A 60 -13.72 -12.21 4.31
CA GLU A 60 -15.12 -11.93 4.70
C GLU A 60 -16.14 -12.32 3.63
N LYS A 61 -15.76 -12.24 2.35
CA LYS A 61 -16.58 -12.66 1.20
C LYS A 61 -16.57 -14.17 0.97
N GLY A 62 -15.87 -14.94 1.82
CA GLY A 62 -15.85 -16.40 1.79
C GLY A 62 -14.78 -17.01 0.90
N PHE A 63 -13.81 -16.22 0.41
CA PHE A 63 -12.69 -16.75 -0.36
C PHE A 63 -11.74 -17.53 0.56
N SER A 64 -11.41 -18.76 0.17
CA SER A 64 -10.39 -19.57 0.84
C SER A 64 -9.15 -19.65 -0.04
N PHE A 65 -8.07 -19.04 0.41
CA PHE A 65 -6.81 -18.97 -0.33
C PHE A 65 -5.63 -18.85 0.64
N LYS A 66 -4.41 -19.13 0.16
CA LYS A 66 -3.18 -18.86 0.91
C LYS A 66 -2.75 -17.41 0.65
N PRO A 67 -2.94 -16.48 1.60
CA PRO A 67 -2.75 -15.06 1.30
C PRO A 67 -1.27 -14.71 1.16
N SER A 68 -0.92 -14.13 0.01
CA SER A 68 0.31 -13.38 -0.22
C SER A 68 -0.06 -11.98 -0.75
N PRO A 69 0.79 -10.95 -0.62
CA PRO A 69 0.44 -9.61 -1.10
C PRO A 69 0.04 -9.59 -2.57
N LYS A 70 0.87 -10.16 -3.47
CA LYS A 70 0.60 -10.17 -4.92
C LYS A 70 -0.62 -11.02 -5.28
N ASP A 71 -0.77 -12.20 -4.67
CA ASP A 71 -1.88 -13.09 -5.00
C ASP A 71 -3.22 -12.53 -4.48
N THR A 72 -3.19 -11.83 -3.34
CA THR A 72 -4.37 -11.13 -2.81
C THR A 72 -4.82 -10.03 -3.77
N LEU A 73 -3.89 -9.23 -4.29
CA LEU A 73 -4.19 -8.15 -5.23
C LEU A 73 -4.75 -8.69 -6.55
N ARG A 74 -4.14 -9.74 -7.11
CA ARG A 74 -4.65 -10.41 -8.32
C ARG A 74 -6.05 -10.96 -8.10
N LEU A 75 -6.28 -11.70 -7.02
CA LEU A 75 -7.59 -12.26 -6.70
C LEU A 75 -8.64 -11.16 -6.48
N ALA A 76 -8.27 -10.05 -5.84
CA ALA A 76 -9.17 -8.92 -5.65
C ALA A 76 -9.61 -8.32 -7.01
N GLN A 77 -8.70 -8.22 -7.97
CA GLN A 77 -9.02 -7.76 -9.32
C GLN A 77 -9.83 -8.77 -10.13
N GLU A 78 -9.43 -10.05 -10.12
CA GLU A 78 -10.18 -11.14 -10.76
C GLU A 78 -11.61 -11.25 -10.23
N SER A 79 -11.82 -10.93 -8.96
CA SER A 79 -13.12 -10.91 -8.30
C SER A 79 -13.89 -9.59 -8.46
N GLY A 80 -13.33 -8.60 -9.17
CA GLY A 80 -13.98 -7.33 -9.49
C GLY A 80 -14.05 -6.30 -8.35
N TYR A 81 -13.24 -6.44 -7.30
CA TYR A 81 -13.19 -5.45 -6.20
C TYR A 81 -12.30 -4.24 -6.50
N ILE A 82 -11.30 -4.42 -7.35
CA ILE A 82 -10.39 -3.38 -7.84
C ILE A 82 -10.06 -3.64 -9.31
N ASP A 83 -9.55 -2.64 -10.01
CA ASP A 83 -9.08 -2.74 -11.41
C ASP A 83 -7.61 -2.30 -11.58
N TYR A 84 -6.93 -2.00 -10.46
CA TYR A 84 -5.56 -1.46 -10.40
C TYR A 84 -4.59 -2.36 -9.60
N ALA A 85 -4.75 -3.69 -9.67
CA ALA A 85 -3.86 -4.59 -8.92
C ALA A 85 -2.41 -4.49 -9.37
N GLN A 86 -2.17 -4.21 -10.66
CA GLN A 86 -0.81 -4.14 -11.20
C GLN A 86 -0.03 -2.97 -10.61
N GLU A 87 -0.65 -1.82 -10.45
CA GLU A 87 -0.08 -0.60 -9.87
C GLU A 87 0.33 -0.84 -8.41
N LEU A 88 -0.50 -1.55 -7.63
CA LEU A 88 -0.17 -1.94 -6.26
C LEU A 88 0.95 -2.99 -6.22
N ILE A 89 0.98 -3.93 -7.16
CA ILE A 89 2.07 -4.92 -7.29
C ILE A 89 3.39 -4.25 -7.63
N ASP A 90 3.39 -3.30 -8.57
CA ASP A 90 4.57 -2.53 -8.97
C ASP A 90 5.08 -1.69 -7.78
N GLY A 91 4.17 -1.10 -6.99
CA GLY A 91 4.52 -0.43 -5.74
C GLY A 91 5.16 -1.37 -4.72
N LEU A 92 4.65 -2.60 -4.54
CA LEU A 92 5.24 -3.60 -3.66
C LEU A 92 6.64 -4.02 -4.12
N ASP A 93 6.88 -4.06 -5.42
CA ASP A 93 8.21 -4.34 -5.97
C ASP A 93 9.16 -3.16 -5.78
N MET A 94 8.67 -1.92 -5.93
CA MET A 94 9.43 -0.71 -5.63
C MET A 94 9.85 -0.65 -4.16
N ARG A 95 8.96 -1.02 -3.22
CA ARG A 95 9.31 -1.16 -1.79
C ARG A 95 10.51 -2.08 -1.59
N ASN A 96 10.55 -3.23 -2.25
CA ASN A 96 11.66 -4.17 -2.11
C ASN A 96 12.99 -3.59 -2.63
N ILE A 97 12.93 -2.63 -3.57
CA ILE A 97 14.12 -1.90 -4.05
C ILE A 97 14.52 -0.82 -3.04
N LEU A 98 13.56 -0.06 -2.51
CA LEU A 98 13.79 1.02 -1.54
C LEU A 98 14.35 0.50 -0.22
N SER A 99 13.87 -0.64 0.28
CA SER A 99 14.37 -1.25 1.52
C SER A 99 15.80 -1.80 1.44
N HIS A 100 16.30 -2.05 0.22
CA HIS A 100 17.68 -2.49 -0.04
C HIS A 100 18.60 -1.35 -0.52
N ASP A 101 18.08 -0.14 -0.74
CA ASP A 101 18.88 1.03 -1.13
C ASP A 101 19.24 1.90 0.08
N TYR A 102 20.08 1.34 0.97
CA TYR A 102 20.73 2.08 2.07
C TYR A 102 21.69 3.19 1.60
N SER A 103 21.85 3.42 0.29
CA SER A 103 22.86 4.31 -0.30
C SER A 103 22.33 5.63 -0.86
N GLY A 104 21.00 5.82 -0.88
CA GLY A 104 20.35 7.04 -1.40
C GLY A 104 20.54 7.26 -2.91
N LYS A 105 21.02 6.27 -3.66
CA LYS A 105 21.47 6.45 -5.06
C LYS A 105 20.42 6.06 -6.09
N LYS A 106 19.42 5.23 -5.76
CA LYS A 106 18.35 4.80 -6.69
C LYS A 106 17.07 5.62 -6.60
N PHE A 107 16.90 6.44 -5.55
CA PHE A 107 15.74 7.32 -5.42
C PHE A 107 15.70 8.37 -6.55
N LEU A 108 16.85 8.96 -6.90
CA LEU A 108 16.99 9.95 -7.98
C LEU A 108 16.57 9.41 -9.37
N ASP A 109 16.68 8.10 -9.61
CA ASP A 109 16.27 7.49 -10.88
C ASP A 109 14.78 7.12 -10.92
N SER A 110 14.12 7.00 -9.76
CA SER A 110 12.72 6.58 -9.63
C SER A 110 11.74 7.75 -9.69
N GLU A 111 12.16 8.97 -9.33
CA GLU A 111 11.38 10.21 -9.50
C GLU A 111 10.98 10.49 -10.97
N LYS A 112 11.66 9.90 -11.96
CA LYS A 112 11.31 10.06 -13.38
C LYS A 112 10.18 9.15 -13.88
N LYS A 113 9.65 8.27 -13.03
CA LYS A 113 8.67 7.24 -13.41
C LYS A 113 7.33 7.35 -12.66
N ILE A 114 7.19 8.32 -11.77
CA ILE A 114 5.93 8.75 -11.15
C ILE A 114 5.53 10.05 -11.84
#